data_AF-A0A023G1N9-F1
#
_entry.id   AF-A0A023G1N9-F1
#
_cell.length_a   1.000
_cell.length_b   1.000
_cell.length_c   1.000
_cell.angle_alpha   90.00
_cell.angle_beta   90.00
_cell.angle_gamma   90.00
#
_symmetry.space_group_name_H-M   'P 1'
#
loop_
_entity.id
_entity.type
_entity.pdbx_description
1 polymer ?
#
loop_
_entity_poly.entity_id
_entity_poly.type
_entity_poly.pdbx_seq_one_letter_code
_entity_poly.pdbx_strand_id
1 'polypeptide(L)'
;MGKIIFCFFALTLLAIAFGAADQRCSSEYRVDDECDSDQDRIGYIFHFHKSDKKCYRGEYCDEIATTKFFTDMKTCKETCKAREDSEEGGLGLED
;
A
#
# COMPACT_ATOMS: atom_id res chain seq x y z
N MET A 1 -35.57 22.19 -30.59
CA MET A 1 -35.18 20.79 -30.34
C MET A 1 -33.84 20.81 -29.61
N GLY A 2 -33.84 20.77 -28.29
CA GLY A 2 -32.62 20.83 -27.51
C GLY A 2 -32.96 20.36 -26.12
N LYS A 3 -32.33 19.26 -25.68
CA LYS A 3 -32.29 18.71 -24.31
C LYS A 3 -31.98 17.20 -24.29
N ILE A 4 -31.06 16.66 -25.10
CA ILE A 4 -30.64 15.25 -24.94
C ILE A 4 -29.14 15.06 -25.24
N ILE A 5 -28.26 15.95 -24.76
CA ILE A 5 -26.80 15.77 -24.92
C ILE A 5 -26.04 16.24 -23.66
N PHE A 6 -26.58 16.04 -22.46
CA PHE A 6 -25.88 16.42 -21.22
C PHE A 6 -25.82 15.33 -20.15
N CYS A 7 -26.40 14.15 -20.37
CA CYS A 7 -26.43 13.10 -19.34
C CYS A 7 -25.33 12.03 -19.47
N PHE A 8 -24.56 12.00 -20.54
CA PHE A 8 -23.54 10.96 -20.75
C PHE A 8 -22.14 11.30 -20.21
N PHE A 9 -21.86 12.54 -19.84
CA PHE A 9 -20.54 12.94 -19.31
C PHE A 9 -20.36 12.76 -17.80
N ALA A 10 -21.44 12.55 -17.04
CA ALA A 10 -21.33 12.39 -15.58
C ALA A 10 -20.91 10.97 -15.15
N LEU A 11 -21.07 9.97 -16.02
CA LEU A 11 -20.80 8.56 -15.69
C LEU A 11 -19.34 8.14 -15.89
N THR A 12 -18.55 8.88 -16.68
CA THR A 12 -17.13 8.56 -16.91
C THR A 12 -16.20 9.15 -15.84
N LEU A 13 -16.62 10.19 -15.12
CA LEU A 13 -15.82 10.82 -14.05
C LEU A 13 -15.74 9.98 -12.77
N LEU A 14 -16.68 9.05 -12.56
CA LEU A 14 -16.67 8.15 -11.40
C LEU A 14 -15.67 6.99 -11.52
N ALA A 15 -15.25 6.63 -12.73
CA ALA A 15 -14.29 5.54 -12.94
C ALA A 15 -12.83 5.97 -12.66
N ILE A 16 -12.54 7.27 -12.68
CA ILE A 16 -11.17 7.80 -12.48
C ILE A 16 -10.92 8.12 -11.00
N ALA A 17 -11.96 8.41 -10.21
CA ALA A 17 -11.83 8.61 -8.76
C ALA A 17 -11.64 7.29 -7.97
N PHE A 18 -12.01 6.16 -8.58
CA PHE A 18 -11.80 4.79 -8.08
C PHE A 18 -10.84 4.00 -9.00
N GLY A 19 -9.93 4.71 -9.69
CA GLY A 19 -8.91 4.08 -10.53
C GLY A 19 -8.15 3.03 -9.72
N ALA A 20 -8.22 1.78 -10.20
CA ALA A 20 -7.53 0.59 -9.73
C ALA A 20 -6.87 0.74 -8.35
N ALA A 21 -7.54 0.27 -7.29
CA ALA A 21 -6.91 0.17 -5.97
C ALA A 21 -5.57 -0.57 -6.14
N ASP A 22 -4.45 0.13 -5.86
CA ASP A 22 -3.12 -0.45 -5.99
C ASP A 22 -3.08 -1.73 -5.16
N GLN A 23 -2.70 -2.84 -5.79
CA GLN A 23 -2.73 -4.17 -5.16
C GLN A 23 -1.88 -4.19 -3.89
N ARG A 24 -0.83 -3.36 -3.82
CA ARG A 24 0.07 -3.24 -2.66
C ARG A 24 -0.62 -2.65 -1.43
N CYS A 25 -1.69 -1.87 -1.61
CA CYS A 25 -2.56 -1.43 -0.50
C CYS A 25 -3.44 -2.57 0.04
N SER A 26 -3.37 -3.76 -0.57
CA SER A 26 -4.05 -4.96 -0.13
C SER A 26 -3.13 -6.09 0.28
N SER A 27 -1.82 -5.97 0.07
CA SER A 27 -0.82 -6.94 0.49
C SER A 27 -0.71 -6.97 2.01
N GLU A 28 -0.81 -8.17 2.57
CA GLU A 28 -0.49 -8.43 3.97
C GLU A 28 1.02 -8.69 4.06
N TYR A 29 1.69 -8.07 5.03
CA TYR A 29 3.11 -8.30 5.30
C TYR A 29 3.24 -9.24 6.49
N ARG A 30 4.09 -10.25 6.33
CA ARG A 30 4.48 -11.17 7.39
C ARG A 30 5.98 -11.36 7.29
N VAL A 31 6.68 -11.14 8.40
CA VAL A 31 8.15 -11.21 8.41
C VAL A 31 8.61 -12.60 7.95
N ASP A 32 7.97 -13.67 8.45
CA ASP A 32 8.32 -15.05 8.10
C ASP A 32 8.05 -15.41 6.63
N ASP A 33 7.20 -14.65 5.92
CA ASP A 33 6.94 -14.86 4.48
C ASP A 33 7.99 -14.15 3.60
N GLU A 34 8.69 -13.15 4.15
CA GLU A 34 9.60 -12.26 3.40
C GLU A 34 11.08 -12.44 3.79
N CYS A 35 11.34 -13.02 4.96
CA CYS A 35 12.66 -13.36 5.47
C CYS A 35 12.58 -14.60 6.37
N ASP A 36 13.29 -15.66 5.99
CA ASP A 36 13.56 -16.77 6.92
C ASP A 36 14.60 -16.35 7.98
N SER A 37 14.68 -17.12 9.08
CA SER A 37 15.59 -16.83 10.20
C SER A 37 17.08 -16.90 9.82
N ASP A 38 17.42 -17.58 8.74
CA ASP A 38 18.78 -17.80 8.24
C ASP A 38 19.16 -16.93 7.03
N GLN A 39 18.27 -16.03 6.59
CA GLN A 39 18.52 -15.15 5.45
C GLN A 39 19.08 -13.80 5.87
N ASP A 40 20.01 -13.29 5.04
CA ASP A 40 20.54 -11.93 5.20
C ASP A 40 19.51 -10.89 4.74
N ARG A 41 19.24 -9.92 5.61
CA ARG A 41 18.33 -8.82 5.32
C ARG A 41 18.99 -7.82 4.37
N ILE A 42 18.35 -7.58 3.23
CA ILE A 42 18.92 -6.76 2.16
C ILE A 42 18.53 -5.28 2.35
N GLY A 43 17.34 -5.03 2.90
CA GLY A 43 16.85 -3.68 3.10
C GLY A 43 15.46 -3.62 3.70
N TYR A 44 14.76 -2.54 3.40
CA TYR A 44 13.44 -2.25 3.94
C TYR A 44 12.41 -1.97 2.85
N ILE A 45 11.17 -2.41 3.11
CA ILE A 45 9.97 -2.08 2.35
C ILE A 45 8.93 -1.42 3.27
N PHE A 46 7.87 -0.92 2.66
CA PHE A 46 6.73 -0.33 3.36
C PHE A 46 5.44 -0.99 2.90
N HIS A 47 4.63 -1.41 3.86
CA HIS A 47 3.37 -2.10 3.63
C HIS A 47 2.22 -1.38 4.33
N PHE A 48 1.03 -1.48 3.76
CA PHE A 48 -0.17 -0.85 4.31
C PHE A 48 -0.96 -1.83 5.17
N HIS A 49 -1.18 -1.49 6.43
CA HIS A 49 -2.06 -2.23 7.31
C HIS A 49 -3.48 -1.66 7.23
N LYS A 50 -4.41 -2.47 6.73
CA LYS A 50 -5.77 -2.04 6.43
C LYS A 50 -6.59 -1.68 7.67
N SER A 51 -6.32 -2.34 8.80
CA SER A 51 -7.12 -2.26 10.02
C SER A 51 -6.98 -0.90 10.70
N ASP A 52 -5.74 -0.43 10.86
CA ASP A 52 -5.44 0.88 11.46
C ASP A 52 -5.23 1.99 10.41
N LYS A 53 -5.21 1.65 9.12
CA LYS A 53 -4.96 2.55 7.99
C LYS A 53 -3.57 3.20 8.07
N LYS A 54 -2.56 2.47 8.54
CA LYS A 54 -1.17 2.94 8.62
C LYS A 54 -0.25 2.22 7.64
N CYS A 55 0.82 2.90 7.26
CA CYS A 55 1.96 2.27 6.60
C CYS A 55 3.03 1.94 7.64
N TYR A 56 3.60 0.75 7.52
CA TYR A 56 4.64 0.25 8.40
C TYR A 56 5.87 -0.14 7.60
N ARG A 57 7.04 -0.01 8.21
CA ARG A 57 8.30 -0.52 7.68
C ARG A 57 8.43 -2.00 7.98
N GLY A 58 8.74 -2.78 6.95
CA GLY A 58 9.15 -4.17 7.04
C GLY A 58 10.55 -4.37 6.46
N GLU A 59 11.12 -5.53 6.71
CA GLU A 59 12.38 -5.99 6.14
C GLU A 59 12.12 -6.99 5.01
N TYR A 60 13.07 -7.11 4.09
CA TYR A 60 13.02 -8.10 3.03
C TYR A 60 14.39 -8.73 2.78
N CYS A 61 14.36 -9.98 2.33
CA CYS A 61 15.53 -10.80 2.04
C CYS A 61 15.62 -11.21 0.57
N ASP A 62 14.60 -10.88 -0.25
CA ASP A 62 14.56 -11.08 -1.70
C ASP A 62 14.07 -9.81 -2.41
N GLU A 63 14.77 -9.36 -3.46
CA GLU A 63 14.39 -8.19 -4.25
C GLU A 63 12.99 -8.30 -4.86
N ILE A 64 12.45 -9.51 -5.05
CA ILE A 64 11.08 -9.74 -5.51
C ILE A 64 10.05 -9.07 -4.57
N ALA A 65 10.35 -8.92 -3.27
CA ALA A 65 9.50 -8.24 -2.30
C ALA A 65 9.18 -6.79 -2.72
N THR A 66 10.12 -6.12 -3.39
CA THR A 66 9.95 -4.73 -3.85
C THR A 66 8.86 -4.57 -4.92
N THR A 67 8.44 -5.68 -5.55
CA THR A 67 7.30 -5.69 -6.49
C THR A 67 5.95 -5.78 -5.79
N LYS A 68 5.91 -6.38 -4.59
CA LYS A 68 4.68 -6.61 -3.79
C LYS A 68 4.40 -5.47 -2.80
N PHE A 69 5.42 -4.69 -2.46
CA PHE A 69 5.38 -3.65 -1.45
C PHE A 69 5.89 -2.30 -1.98
N PHE A 70 5.82 -1.25 -1.17
CA PHE A 70 6.37 0.05 -1.52
C PHE A 70 7.83 0.14 -1.06
N THR A 71 8.67 0.81 -1.82
CA THR A 71 10.08 1.08 -1.44
C THR A 71 10.24 2.39 -0.66
N ASP A 72 9.16 3.17 -0.55
CA ASP A 72 9.16 4.48 0.09
C ASP A 72 7.88 4.69 0.93
N MET A 73 8.08 5.21 2.14
CA MET A 73 7.02 5.47 3.11
C MET A 73 6.02 6.50 2.57
N LYS A 74 6.52 7.60 2.00
CA LYS A 74 5.66 8.67 1.48
C LYS A 74 4.74 8.13 0.39
N THR A 75 5.28 7.32 -0.53
CA THR A 75 4.53 6.69 -1.61
C THR A 75 3.45 5.74 -1.08
N CYS A 76 3.75 4.96 -0.03
CA CYS A 76 2.74 4.13 0.64
C CYS A 76 1.60 4.98 1.20
N LYS A 77 1.93 6.06 1.95
CA LYS A 77 0.92 6.92 2.57
C LYS A 77 0.02 7.60 1.53
N GLU A 78 0.63 8.17 0.49
CA GLU A 78 -0.10 8.89 -0.57
C GLU A 78 -0.97 7.93 -1.40
N THR A 79 -0.44 6.76 -1.77
CA THR A 79 -1.17 5.79 -2.62
C THR A 79 -2.32 5.14 -1.87
N CYS A 80 -2.10 4.73 -0.62
CA CYS A 80 -3.10 4.00 0.16
C CYS A 80 -3.98 4.91 1.04
N LYS A 81 -3.76 6.24 0.98
CA LYS A 81 -4.41 7.24 1.84
C LYS A 81 -4.27 6.88 3.32
N ALA A 82 -3.05 6.53 3.71
CA ALA A 82 -2.74 6.13 5.08
C ALA A 82 -2.76 7.35 6.03
N ARG A 83 -2.93 7.08 7.32
CA ARG A 83 -2.87 8.10 8.37
C ARG A 83 -1.46 8.68 8.48
N GLU A 84 -1.38 9.93 8.92
CA GLU A 84 -0.10 10.64 9.05
C GLU A 84 0.82 9.98 10.08
N ASP A 85 0.26 9.43 11.16
CA ASP A 85 0.94 8.71 12.25
C ASP A 85 1.36 7.27 11.89
N SER A 86 1.62 7.02 10.61
CA SER A 86 2.27 5.82 10.08
C SER A 86 3.75 5.79 10.47
N GLU A 87 4.27 4.62 10.85
CA GLU A 87 5.51 4.46 11.62
C GLU A 87 6.63 3.82 10.79
N GLU A 88 7.86 4.32 10.96
CA GLU A 88 9.07 3.78 10.33
C GLU A 88 9.63 2.53 11.04
N GLY A 89 8.81 1.86 11.84
CA GLY A 89 9.20 0.64 12.55
C GLY A 89 7.97 -0.17 12.92
N GLY A 90 7.71 -1.24 12.16
CA GLY A 90 6.82 -2.30 12.60
C GLY A 90 7.58 -3.21 13.56
N LEU A 91 7.73 -2.82 14.82
CA LEU A 91 8.03 -3.78 15.87
C LEU A 91 6.71 -4.29 16.42
N GLY A 92 6.42 -5.56 16.12
CA GLY A 92 5.48 -6.34 16.89
C GLY A 92 5.92 -6.41 18.34
N LEU A 93 5.49 -5.43 19.13
CA LEU A 93 5.43 -5.50 20.58
C LEU A 93 4.00 -5.11 20.96
N GLU A 94 3.10 -6.08 20.83
CA GLU A 94 1.92 -6.12 21.67
C GLU A 94 2.39 -6.59 23.06
N ASP A 95 1.99 -5.86 24.10
CA ASP A 95 2.17 -6.17 25.53
C ASP A 95 1.79 -7.62 25.91
#